data_AF-A0A4Y2L939-F1
#
_entry.id   AF-A0A4Y2L939-F1
#
_cell.length_a   1.000
_cell.length_b   1.000
_cell.length_c   1.000
_cell.angle_alpha   90.00
_cell.angle_beta   90.00
_cell.angle_gamma   90.00
#
_symmetry.space_group_name_H-M   'P 1'
#
loop_
_entity.id
_entity.type
_entity.pdbx_description
1 polymer ?
#
loop_
_entity_poly.entity_id
_entity_poly.type
_entity_poly.pdbx_seq_one_letter_code
_entity_poly.pdbx_strand_id
1 'polypeptide(L)'
;MHKALDGLSPRLQRMRLKKMRYPYQVQYIPGKDLVIADALSRSPTEGREDEELSELYIQMVISTLPETDERLSEIWQAQQEDDVCIQLINFVQKGWPEKVLCLPICQDIGNIDIISISKMDCV
;
A
#
# COMPACT_ATOMS: atom_id res chain seq x y z
N MET A 1 -13.68 -20.21 -5.09
CA MET A 1 -12.79 -20.61 -3.97
C MET A 1 -13.19 -19.83 -2.72
N HIS A 2 -13.91 -20.44 -1.78
CA HIS A 2 -14.31 -19.78 -0.52
C HIS A 2 -13.28 -20.10 0.56
N LYS A 3 -12.28 -19.23 0.72
CA LYS A 3 -11.40 -19.23 1.90
C LYS A 3 -12.09 -18.52 3.06
N ALA A 4 -11.78 -18.90 4.30
CA ALA A 4 -12.16 -18.13 5.48
C ALA A 4 -11.39 -16.79 5.53
N LEU A 5 -11.86 -15.82 6.34
CA LEU A 5 -11.27 -14.48 6.38
C LEU A 5 -9.83 -14.50 6.91
N ASP A 6 -9.61 -15.21 8.01
CA ASP A 6 -8.31 -15.49 8.61
C ASP A 6 -7.30 -16.14 7.64
N GLY A 7 -7.78 -17.00 6.73
CA GLY A 7 -6.97 -17.64 5.70
C GLY A 7 -6.60 -16.77 4.49
N LEU A 8 -6.97 -15.49 4.47
CA LEU A 8 -6.62 -14.54 3.42
C LEU A 8 -5.42 -13.68 3.82
N SER A 9 -4.64 -13.22 2.83
CA SER A 9 -3.61 -12.20 3.09
C SER A 9 -4.25 -10.93 3.69
N PRO A 10 -3.53 -10.17 4.53
CA PRO A 10 -3.96 -8.87 5.09
C PRO A 10 -4.64 -7.94 4.07
N ARG A 11 -4.10 -7.86 2.84
CA ARG A 11 -4.66 -7.05 1.75
C ARG A 11 -6.01 -7.57 1.26
N LEU A 12 -6.15 -8.89 1.09
CA LEU A 12 -7.40 -9.51 0.67
C LEU A 12 -8.46 -9.51 1.78
N GLN A 13 -8.05 -9.63 3.05
CA GLN A 13 -8.93 -9.45 4.20
C GLN A 13 -9.58 -8.07 4.17
N ARG A 14 -8.79 -6.99 4.04
CA ARG A 14 -9.29 -5.62 3.91
C ARG A 14 -10.28 -5.47 2.76
N MET A 15 -9.90 -5.91 1.57
CA MET A 15 -10.75 -5.83 0.39
C MET A 15 -12.09 -6.53 0.62
N ARG A 16 -12.05 -7.72 1.23
CA ARG A 16 -13.25 -8.49 1.53
C ARG A 16 -14.13 -7.81 2.56
N LEU A 17 -13.57 -7.33 3.68
CA LEU A 17 -14.27 -6.56 4.71
C LEU A 17 -14.97 -5.33 4.11
N LYS A 18 -14.26 -4.53 3.30
CA LYS A 18 -14.84 -3.34 2.62
C LYS A 18 -16.02 -3.66 1.71
N LYS A 19 -16.08 -4.88 1.17
CA LYS A 19 -17.15 -5.32 0.24
C LYS A 19 -18.20 -6.20 0.90
N MET A 20 -18.13 -6.49 2.20
CA MET A 20 -19.09 -7.36 2.90
C MET A 20 -20.54 -6.85 2.89
N ARG A 21 -20.74 -5.54 2.74
CA ARG A 21 -22.08 -4.92 2.65
C ARG A 21 -22.84 -5.25 1.36
N TYR A 22 -22.19 -5.85 0.36
CA TYR A 22 -22.80 -6.18 -0.91
C TYR A 22 -22.75 -7.69 -1.17
N PRO A 23 -23.78 -8.29 -1.80
CA PRO A 23 -23.65 -9.62 -2.37
C PRO A 23 -22.75 -9.53 -3.62
N TYR A 24 -21.64 -10.27 -3.64
CA TYR A 24 -20.72 -10.29 -4.78
C TYR A 24 -20.10 -11.68 -5.00
N GLN A 25 -19.63 -11.90 -6.22
CA GLN A 25 -18.84 -13.08 -6.60
C GLN A 25 -17.52 -12.63 -7.24
N VAL A 26 -16.41 -13.25 -6.84
CA VAL A 26 -15.08 -12.96 -7.40
C VAL A 26 -14.81 -13.89 -8.57
N GLN A 27 -14.46 -13.32 -9.73
CA GLN A 27 -14.09 -14.05 -10.94
C GLN A 27 -12.79 -13.46 -11.50
N TYR A 28 -11.94 -14.30 -12.09
CA TYR A 28 -10.74 -13.86 -12.79
C TYR A 28 -11.10 -13.34 -14.18
N ILE A 29 -10.56 -12.19 -14.56
CA ILE A 29 -10.72 -11.59 -15.88
C ILE A 29 -9.31 -11.44 -16.49
N PRO A 30 -9.06 -11.97 -17.70
CA PRO A 30 -7.80 -11.76 -18.40
C PRO A 30 -7.53 -10.28 -18.68
N GLY A 31 -6.27 -9.84 -18.61
CA GLY A 31 -5.91 -8.42 -18.76
C GLY A 31 -6.37 -7.79 -20.08
N LYS A 32 -6.41 -8.55 -21.17
CA LYS A 32 -6.91 -8.09 -22.48
C LYS A 32 -8.38 -7.63 -22.45
N ASP A 33 -9.17 -8.15 -21.52
CA ASP A 33 -10.59 -7.84 -21.39
C ASP A 33 -10.83 -6.80 -20.27
N LEU A 34 -9.78 -6.36 -19.56
CA LEU A 34 -9.82 -5.42 -18.44
C LEU A 34 -9.57 -3.96 -18.86
N VAL A 35 -9.77 -3.62 -20.13
CA VAL A 35 -9.38 -2.32 -20.72
C VAL A 35 -10.06 -1.14 -20.02
N ILE A 36 -11.36 -1.24 -19.73
CA ILE A 36 -12.13 -0.15 -19.12
C ILE A 36 -11.65 0.13 -17.70
N ALA A 37 -11.50 -0.93 -16.90
CA ALA A 37 -11.05 -0.79 -15.52
C ALA A 37 -9.59 -0.31 -15.45
N ASP A 38 -8.71 -0.78 -16.35
CA ASP A 38 -7.32 -0.29 -16.45
C ASP A 38 -7.29 1.20 -16.81
N ALA A 39 -8.07 1.64 -17.81
CA ALA A 39 -8.15 3.04 -18.21
C ALA A 39 -8.64 3.95 -17.06
N LEU A 40 -9.73 3.58 -16.39
CA LEU A 40 -10.26 4.36 -15.26
C LEU A 40 -9.29 4.39 -14.07
N SER A 41 -8.54 3.31 -13.84
CA SER A 41 -7.55 3.25 -12.75
C SER A 41 -6.35 4.16 -12.96
N ARG A 42 -6.06 4.52 -14.22
CA ARG A 42 -4.97 5.43 -14.62
C ARG A 42 -5.40 6.91 -14.68
N SER A 43 -6.69 7.20 -14.57
CA SER A 43 -7.25 8.56 -14.59
C SER A 43 -8.01 8.87 -13.28
N PRO A 44 -7.30 8.98 -12.14
CA PRO A 44 -7.94 9.28 -10.87
C PRO A 44 -8.59 10.67 -10.89
N THR A 45 -9.85 10.75 -10.46
CA THR A 45 -10.55 12.01 -10.22
C THR A 45 -10.37 12.43 -8.77
N GLU A 46 -10.29 13.73 -8.48
CA GLU A 46 -10.26 14.24 -7.11
C GLU A 46 -11.57 13.86 -6.38
N GLY A 47 -11.49 12.88 -5.48
CA GLY A 47 -12.63 12.30 -4.77
C GLY A 47 -12.27 11.95 -3.33
N ARG A 48 -13.30 11.88 -2.47
CA ARG A 48 -13.14 11.61 -1.03
C ARG A 48 -12.43 10.28 -0.77
N GLU A 49 -11.42 10.32 0.10
CA GLU A 49 -10.77 9.14 0.62
C GLU A 49 -11.68 8.48 1.68
N ASP A 50 -11.97 7.19 1.51
CA ASP A 50 -12.66 6.38 2.53
C ASP A 50 -11.65 6.03 3.65
N GLU A 51 -11.43 6.96 4.58
CA GLU A 51 -10.42 6.87 5.66
C GLU A 51 -10.84 5.94 6.83
N GLU A 52 -12.12 5.91 7.21
CA GLU A 52 -12.58 5.24 8.46
C GLU A 52 -12.25 3.74 8.55
N LEU A 53 -12.42 2.99 7.45
CA LEU A 53 -12.13 1.54 7.44
C LEU A 53 -10.62 1.23 7.45
N SER A 54 -9.78 2.23 7.18
CA SER A 54 -8.33 2.08 7.18
C SER A 54 -7.78 2.13 8.61
N GLU A 55 -8.28 3.04 9.44
CA GLU A 55 -7.81 3.23 10.82
C GLU A 55 -8.12 2.04 11.74
N LEU A 56 -9.38 1.57 11.74
CA LEU A 56 -9.80 0.41 12.55
C LEU A 56 -9.01 -0.86 12.19
N TYR A 57 -8.70 -1.02 10.91
CA TYR A 57 -7.90 -2.14 10.44
C TYR A 57 -6.44 -2.02 10.88
N ILE A 58 -5.84 -0.83 10.81
CA ILE A 58 -4.48 -0.58 11.30
C ILE A 58 -4.39 -0.95 12.78
N GLN A 59 -5.34 -0.51 13.60
CA GLN A 59 -5.39 -0.87 15.02
C GLN A 59 -5.50 -2.39 15.24
N MET A 60 -6.37 -3.06 14.49
CA MET A 60 -6.50 -4.52 14.55
C MET A 60 -5.19 -5.22 14.17
N VAL A 61 -4.49 -4.77 13.13
CA VAL A 61 -3.19 -5.35 12.75
C VAL A 61 -2.16 -5.16 13.85
N ILE A 62 -2.06 -3.96 14.42
CA ILE A 62 -1.12 -3.69 15.52
C ILE A 62 -1.42 -4.62 16.71
N SER A 63 -2.69 -4.77 17.09
CA SER A 63 -3.11 -5.64 18.19
C SER A 63 -2.88 -7.14 17.97
N THR A 64 -2.69 -7.58 16.71
CA THR A 64 -2.50 -8.99 16.35
C THR A 64 -1.05 -9.35 16.08
N LEU A 65 -0.13 -8.38 16.15
CA LEU A 65 1.30 -8.64 16.07
C LEU A 65 1.74 -9.45 17.31
N PRO A 66 2.47 -10.56 17.14
CA PRO A 66 2.97 -11.36 18.25
C PRO A 66 4.23 -10.72 18.84
N GLU A 67 4.12 -9.48 19.33
CA GLU A 67 5.23 -8.72 19.89
C GLU A 67 4.76 -7.95 21.13
N THR A 68 5.65 -7.74 22.10
CA THR A 68 5.31 -6.94 23.29
C THR A 68 5.36 -5.44 22.98
N ASP A 69 4.57 -4.65 23.69
CA ASP A 69 4.57 -3.18 23.55
C ASP A 69 5.97 -2.58 23.81
N GLU A 70 6.73 -3.19 24.72
CA GLU A 70 8.12 -2.81 25.00
C GLU A 70 9.03 -3.02 23.78
N ARG A 71 8.92 -4.17 23.11
CA ARG A 71 9.73 -4.48 21.92
C ARG A 71 9.32 -3.65 20.72
N LEU A 72 8.02 -3.36 20.56
CA LEU A 72 7.55 -2.40 19.56
C LEU A 72 8.12 -1.00 19.80
N SER A 73 8.24 -0.59 21.08
CA SER A 73 8.85 0.69 21.45
C SER A 73 10.35 0.72 21.14
N GLU A 74 11.08 -0.37 21.39
CA GLU A 74 12.50 -0.51 21.01
C GLU A 74 12.69 -0.43 19.48
N ILE A 75 11.86 -1.15 18.72
CA ILE A 75 11.91 -1.12 17.24
C ILE A 75 11.64 0.30 16.75
N TRP A 76 10.64 0.98 17.32
CA TRP A 76 10.34 2.36 16.98
C TRP A 76 11.53 3.28 17.27
N GLN A 77 12.17 3.18 18.44
CA GLN A 77 13.36 3.96 18.77
C GLN A 77 14.51 3.70 17.78
N ALA A 78 14.79 2.44 17.47
CA ALA A 78 15.82 2.09 16.50
C ALA A 78 15.54 2.67 15.10
N GLN A 79 14.28 2.71 14.67
CA GLN A 79 13.87 3.33 13.39
C GLN A 79 14.06 4.86 13.38
N GLN A 80 14.03 5.50 14.55
CA GLN A 80 14.26 6.95 14.66
C GLN A 80 15.74 7.31 14.58
N GLU A 81 16.63 6.36 14.82
CA GLU A 81 18.09 6.54 14.74
C GLU A 81 18.67 6.03 13.41
N ASP A 82 17.94 5.19 12.67
CA ASP A 82 18.38 4.67 11.39
C ASP A 82 18.19 5.69 10.24
N ASP A 83 19.30 6.04 9.58
CA ASP A 83 19.34 7.06 8.52
C ASP A 83 18.39 6.74 7.35
N VAL A 84 18.21 5.45 7.03
CA VAL A 84 17.32 5.01 5.95
C VAL A 84 15.86 5.20 6.36
N CYS A 85 15.49 4.78 7.56
CA CYS A 85 14.15 4.97 8.10
C CYS A 85 13.79 6.45 8.21
N ILE A 86 14.72 7.30 8.69
CA ILE A 86 14.53 8.75 8.74
C ILE A 86 14.27 9.34 7.34
N GLN A 87 15.04 8.93 6.34
CA GLN A 87 14.82 9.37 4.95
C GLN A 87 13.45 8.93 4.43
N LEU A 88 13.06 7.69 4.69
CA LEU A 88 11.76 7.16 4.27
C LEU A 88 10.60 7.92 4.92
N ILE A 89 10.67 8.20 6.22
CA ILE A 89 9.68 9.01 6.94
C ILE A 89 9.53 10.40 6.28
N ASN A 90 10.67 11.03 5.94
CA ASN A 90 10.65 12.32 5.25
C ASN A 90 9.97 12.25 3.88
N PHE A 91 10.19 11.19 3.09
CA PHE A 91 9.53 11.03 1.78
C PHE A 91 8.03 10.82 1.91
N VAL A 92 7.58 10.04 2.90
CA VAL A 92 6.15 9.85 3.15
C VAL A 92 5.48 11.18 3.51
N GLN A 93 6.15 12.03 4.30
CA GLN A 93 5.59 13.31 4.76
C GLN A 93 5.68 14.44 3.72
N LYS A 94 6.79 14.54 2.98
CA LYS A 94 7.11 15.67 2.10
C LYS A 94 6.96 15.33 0.61
N GLY A 95 6.62 14.09 0.29
CA GLY A 95 6.53 13.58 -1.06
C GLY A 95 7.82 12.91 -1.53
N TRP A 96 7.67 12.04 -2.53
CA TRP A 96 8.77 11.30 -3.15
C TRP A 96 9.59 12.20 -4.09
N PRO A 97 10.91 12.01 -4.20
CA PRO A 97 11.72 12.75 -5.16
C PRO A 97 11.33 12.39 -6.61
N GLU A 98 11.23 13.40 -7.48
CA GLU A 98 10.82 13.23 -8.90
C GLU A 98 11.81 12.40 -9.73
N LYS A 99 13.08 12.38 -9.30
CA LYS A 99 14.10 11.50 -9.86
C LYS A 99 14.41 10.45 -8.81
N VAL A 100 14.32 9.18 -9.21
CA VAL A 100 14.74 8.05 -8.38
C VAL A 100 16.26 8.15 -8.22
N LEU A 101 16.71 9.00 -7.32
CA LEU A 101 17.99 8.78 -6.66
C LEU A 101 17.77 7.46 -5.92
N CYS A 102 18.28 6.37 -6.50
CA CYS A 102 18.34 5.08 -5.84
C CYS A 102 18.70 5.36 -4.39
N LEU A 103 17.77 5.06 -3.48
CA LEU A 103 18.15 4.84 -2.10
C LEU A 103 19.32 3.84 -2.15
N PRO A 104 20.36 3.97 -1.31
CA PRO A 104 21.54 3.09 -1.36
C PRO A 104 21.19 1.58 -1.35
N ILE A 105 19.99 1.24 -0.90
CA ILE A 105 19.38 -0.09 -0.80
C ILE A 105 18.83 -0.63 -2.14
N CYS A 106 18.53 0.24 -3.11
CA CYS A 106 17.94 -0.15 -4.40
C CYS A 106 18.97 -0.62 -5.43
N GLN A 107 20.26 -0.69 -5.09
CA GLN A 107 21.32 -1.08 -6.03
C GLN A 107 21.31 -2.58 -6.38
N ASP A 108 20.66 -3.44 -5.59
CA ASP A 108 20.65 -4.89 -5.81
C ASP A 108 19.30 -5.47 -6.27
N ILE A 109 18.26 -4.64 -6.46
CA ILE A 109 17.01 -5.12 -7.05
C ILE A 109 17.08 -4.89 -8.56
N GLY A 110 17.67 -5.86 -9.27
CA GLY A 110 17.78 -5.85 -10.72
C GLY A 110 16.46 -5.49 -11.40
N ASN A 111 16.55 -4.53 -12.32
CA ASN A 111 15.58 -4.19 -13.37
C ASN A 111 14.12 -4.54 -13.06
N ILE A 112 13.51 -3.75 -12.18
CA ILE A 112 12.09 -3.48 -12.32
C ILE A 112 12.03 -2.10 -12.97
N ASP A 113 11.66 -2.06 -14.25
CA ASP A 113 11.25 -0.83 -14.93
C ASP A 113 10.07 -0.24 -14.18
N ILE A 114 10.36 0.60 -13.18
CA ILE A 114 9.38 1.48 -12.58
C ILE A 114 9.09 2.51 -13.65
N ILE A 115 8.00 2.26 -14.39
CA ILE A 115 7.41 3.18 -15.34
C ILE A 115 7.44 4.57 -14.72
N SER A 116 8.23 5.44 -15.34
CA SER A 116 8.38 6.83 -15.01
C SER A 116 6.98 7.43 -14.85
N ILE A 117 6.58 7.74 -13.62
CA ILE A 117 5.49 8.70 -13.39
C ILE A 117 6.12 10.06 -13.65
N SER A 118 6.38 10.34 -14.93
CA SER A 118 6.65 11.69 -15.37
C SER A 118 5.38 12.48 -15.10
N LYS A 119 5.51 13.45 -14.21
CA LYS A 119 4.71 14.67 -14.13
C LYS A 119 4.37 15.09 -15.56
N MET A 120 3.16 14.77 -16.03
CA MET A 120 2.67 15.26 -17.29
C MET A 120 2.05 16.62 -17.00
N ASP A 121 2.67 17.62 -17.61
CA ASP A 121 2.35 19.02 -17.53
C ASP A 121 0.86 19.28 -17.73
N CYS A 122 0.32 20.16 -16.89
CA CYS A 122 -0.96 20.81 -17.07
C CYS A 122 -0.98 21.53 -18.42
N VAL A 123 -1.81 21.06 -19.37
CA VAL A 123 -2.56 21.88 -20.34
C VAL A 123 -3.89 21.20 -20.61
#